data_AF-A0A172RZN5-F1
#
_entry.id   AF-A0A172RZN5-F1
#
_cell.length_a   1.000
_cell.length_b   1.000
_cell.length_c   1.000
_cell.angle_alpha   90.00
_cell.angle_beta   90.00
_cell.angle_gamma   90.00
#
_symmetry.space_group_name_H-M   'P 1'
#
loop_
_entity.id
_entity.type
_entity.pdbx_description
1 polymer ?
#
loop_
_entity_poly.entity_id
_entity_poly.type
_entity_poly.pdbx_seq_one_letter_code
_entity_poly.pdbx_strand_id
1 'polypeptide(L)'
;MEEADVVFAHLQELMDQIPEMEALGARLDAARAAQAVVDADAHRVGQVNQEAQIKSYVDGYMAEREEALAKGDAEAERAAREAALQCGNMLAIRKGAREDAERKLAAALEAGGFVSADAAREAVMPAGELEEETERLRAFQADYAQTLQRARELEPASEA
;
A
#
# COMPACT_ATOMS: atom_id res chain seq x y z
N MET A 1 -48.23 -4.62 15.01
CA MET A 1 -47.25 -5.38 14.22
C MET A 1 -46.49 -6.22 15.22
N GLU A 2 -46.44 -7.53 15.03
CA GLU A 2 -45.77 -8.44 15.95
C GLU A 2 -44.26 -8.17 15.88
N GLU A 3 -43.51 -8.39 16.97
CA GLU A 3 -42.06 -8.13 17.00
C GLU A 3 -41.32 -8.94 15.92
N ALA A 4 -41.79 -10.16 15.66
CA ALA A 4 -41.33 -10.99 14.56
C ALA A 4 -41.48 -10.28 13.19
N ASP A 5 -42.66 -9.72 12.89
CA ASP A 5 -42.93 -9.04 11.61
C ASP A 5 -41.94 -7.89 11.36
N VAL A 6 -41.61 -7.12 12.41
CA VAL A 6 -40.65 -5.99 12.32
C VAL A 6 -39.25 -6.51 11.99
N VAL A 7 -38.79 -7.54 12.69
CA VAL A 7 -37.43 -8.09 12.53
C VAL A 7 -37.27 -8.76 11.16
N PHE A 8 -38.27 -9.52 10.71
CA PHE A 8 -38.24 -10.15 9.39
C PHE A 8 -38.35 -9.12 8.25
N ALA A 9 -39.15 -8.06 8.40
CA ALA A 9 -39.20 -6.98 7.44
C ALA A 9 -37.85 -6.27 7.30
N HIS A 10 -37.20 -5.93 8.43
CA HIS A 10 -35.87 -5.31 8.42
C HIS A 10 -34.80 -6.25 7.84
N LEU A 11 -34.86 -7.55 8.14
CA LEU A 11 -33.95 -8.53 7.53
C LEU A 11 -34.12 -8.57 6.01
N GLN A 12 -35.36 -8.52 5.50
CA GLN A 12 -35.61 -8.46 4.06
C GLN A 12 -35.04 -7.18 3.44
N GLU A 13 -35.22 -6.02 4.08
CA GLU A 13 -34.65 -4.76 3.62
C GLU A 13 -33.11 -4.81 3.54
N LEU A 14 -32.45 -5.46 4.50
CA LEU A 14 -31.01 -5.66 4.48
C LEU A 14 -30.58 -6.67 3.41
N MET A 15 -31.35 -7.74 3.21
CA MET A 15 -31.07 -8.72 2.15
C MET A 15 -31.17 -8.08 0.75
N ASP A 16 -32.12 -7.17 0.55
CA ASP A 16 -32.28 -6.45 -0.71
C ASP A 16 -31.10 -5.49 -0.99
N GLN A 17 -30.38 -5.06 0.06
CA GLN A 17 -29.18 -4.21 -0.04
C GLN A 17 -27.88 -4.99 -0.26
N ILE A 18 -27.86 -6.33 -0.10
CA ILE A 18 -26.64 -7.15 -0.24
C ILE A 18 -25.89 -6.89 -1.56
N PRO A 19 -26.55 -6.86 -2.74
CA PRO A 19 -25.83 -6.65 -4.00
C PRO A 19 -25.08 -5.30 -4.06
N GLU A 20 -25.66 -4.25 -3.48
CA GLU A 20 -25.00 -2.95 -3.38
C GLU A 20 -23.79 -3.01 -2.44
N MET A 21 -23.92 -3.68 -1.30
CA MET A 21 -22.85 -3.81 -0.32
C MET A 21 -21.70 -4.72 -0.81
N GLU A 22 -22.00 -5.74 -1.62
CA GLU A 22 -20.99 -6.54 -2.31
C GLU A 22 -20.22 -5.71 -3.34
N ALA A 23 -20.93 -4.91 -4.15
CA ALA A 23 -20.30 -3.99 -5.10
C ALA A 23 -19.44 -2.94 -4.38
N LEU A 24 -19.92 -2.44 -3.24
CA LEU A 24 -19.15 -1.54 -2.38
C LEU A 24 -17.88 -2.22 -1.87
N GLY A 25 -17.97 -3.46 -1.36
CA GLY A 25 -16.82 -4.25 -0.92
C GLY A 25 -15.77 -4.41 -2.01
N ALA A 26 -16.18 -4.78 -3.23
CA ALA A 26 -15.27 -4.90 -4.37
C ALA A 26 -14.60 -3.56 -4.73
N ARG A 27 -15.35 -2.44 -4.67
CA ARG A 27 -14.80 -1.09 -4.89
C ARG A 27 -13.76 -0.73 -3.83
N LEU A 28 -14.01 -1.06 -2.56
CA LEU A 28 -13.07 -0.80 -1.47
C LEU A 28 -11.79 -1.64 -1.62
N ASP A 29 -11.90 -2.90 -2.03
CA ASP A 29 -10.74 -3.75 -2.26
C ASP A 29 -9.90 -3.26 -3.45
N ALA A 30 -10.55 -2.84 -4.54
CA ALA A 30 -9.87 -2.21 -5.67
C ALA A 30 -9.16 -0.91 -5.26
N ALA A 31 -9.80 -0.07 -4.44
CA ALA A 31 -9.20 1.17 -3.93
C ALA A 31 -7.98 0.90 -3.03
N ARG A 32 -8.04 -0.11 -2.16
CA ARG A 32 -6.90 -0.52 -1.32
C ARG A 32 -5.75 -1.07 -2.16
N ALA A 33 -6.06 -1.86 -3.18
CA ALA A 33 -5.05 -2.38 -4.12
C ALA A 33 -4.38 -1.24 -4.90
N ALA A 34 -5.15 -0.26 -5.38
CA ALA A 34 -4.64 0.93 -6.03
C ALA A 34 -3.67 1.69 -5.10
N GLN A 35 -4.08 1.96 -3.86
CA GLN A 35 -3.23 2.64 -2.88
C GLN A 35 -1.94 1.87 -2.60
N ALA A 36 -1.99 0.54 -2.46
CA ALA A 36 -0.82 -0.28 -2.22
C ALA A 36 0.21 -0.18 -3.36
N VAL A 37 -0.24 -0.09 -4.62
CA VAL A 37 0.65 0.18 -5.77
C VAL A 37 1.29 1.55 -5.67
N VAL A 38 0.53 2.59 -5.33
CA VAL A 38 1.05 3.95 -5.20
C VAL A 38 2.12 4.04 -4.12
N ASP A 39 1.87 3.41 -2.97
CA ASP A 39 2.83 3.37 -1.86
C ASP A 39 4.11 2.60 -2.24
N ALA A 40 3.96 1.48 -2.96
CA ALA A 40 5.10 0.71 -3.44
C ALA A 40 5.95 1.49 -4.46
N ASP A 41 5.31 2.24 -5.37
CA ASP A 41 6.03 3.06 -6.33
C ASP A 41 6.73 4.25 -5.66
N ALA A 42 6.06 4.93 -4.73
CA ALA A 42 6.67 6.00 -3.94
C ALA A 42 7.91 5.49 -3.17
N HIS A 43 7.81 4.30 -2.58
CA HIS A 43 8.95 3.65 -1.92
C HIS A 43 10.09 3.34 -2.89
N ARG A 44 9.78 2.79 -4.07
CA ARG A 44 10.76 2.51 -5.13
C ARG A 44 11.47 3.78 -5.58
N VAL A 45 10.73 4.86 -5.85
CA VAL A 45 11.29 6.18 -6.18
C VAL A 45 12.23 6.66 -5.08
N GLY A 46 11.85 6.49 -3.81
CA GLY A 46 12.71 6.78 -2.67
C GLY A 46 14.03 6.03 -2.69
N GLN A 47 14.02 4.72 -2.99
CA GLN A 47 15.26 3.92 -3.08
C GLN A 47 16.15 4.38 -4.25
N VAL A 48 15.56 4.67 -5.41
CA VAL A 48 16.29 5.19 -6.59
C VAL A 48 16.99 6.50 -6.24
N ASN A 49 16.30 7.43 -5.57
CA ASN A 49 16.86 8.72 -5.19
C ASN A 49 18.01 8.57 -4.18
N GLN A 50 17.88 7.66 -3.21
CA GLN A 50 18.95 7.38 -2.24
C GLN A 50 20.18 6.76 -2.91
N GLU A 51 19.99 5.81 -3.83
CA GLU A 51 21.10 5.24 -4.59
C GLU A 51 21.81 6.29 -5.44
N ALA A 52 21.04 7.15 -6.14
CA ALA A 52 21.58 8.24 -6.94
C ALA A 52 22.38 9.25 -6.11
N GLN A 53 21.89 9.59 -4.91
CA GLN A 53 22.60 10.48 -3.99
C GLN A 53 23.96 9.89 -3.57
N ILE A 54 23.98 8.60 -3.21
CA ILE A 54 25.22 7.94 -2.80
C ILE A 54 26.21 7.85 -3.96
N LYS A 55 25.71 7.57 -5.17
CA LYS A 55 26.54 7.61 -6.38
C LYS A 55 27.17 8.98 -6.58
N SER A 56 26.42 10.06 -6.38
CA SER A 56 26.97 11.42 -6.45
C SER A 56 28.07 11.68 -5.41
N TYR A 57 27.97 11.11 -4.19
CA TYR A 57 29.05 11.22 -3.20
C TYR A 57 30.29 10.44 -3.62
N VAL A 58 30.13 9.23 -4.18
CA VAL A 58 31.26 8.47 -4.72
C VAL A 58 31.97 9.26 -5.82
N ASP A 59 31.21 9.82 -6.77
CA ASP A 59 31.78 10.61 -7.87
C ASP A 59 32.51 11.87 -7.33
N GLY A 60 31.94 12.53 -6.32
CA GLY A 60 32.58 13.68 -5.64
C GLY A 60 33.90 13.31 -4.97
N TYR A 61 33.93 12.26 -4.17
CA TYR A 61 35.16 11.80 -3.52
C TYR A 61 36.21 11.29 -4.51
N MET A 62 35.79 10.73 -5.65
CA MET A 62 36.72 10.35 -6.71
C MET A 62 37.36 11.59 -7.37
N ALA A 63 36.60 12.66 -7.59
CA ALA A 63 37.14 13.93 -8.09
C ALA A 63 38.10 14.60 -7.08
N GLU A 64 37.74 14.63 -5.79
CA GLU A 64 38.61 15.13 -4.72
C GLU A 64 39.93 14.34 -4.65
N ARG A 65 39.86 13.02 -4.82
CA ARG A 65 41.03 12.15 -4.86
C ARG A 65 41.94 12.47 -6.05
N GLU A 66 41.37 12.68 -7.23
CA GLU A 66 42.14 13.08 -8.43
C GLU A 66 42.82 14.44 -8.24
N GLU A 67 42.13 15.40 -7.63
CA GLU A 67 42.70 16.71 -7.31
C GLU A 67 43.85 16.60 -6.29
N ALA A 68 43.70 15.79 -5.25
CA ALA A 68 44.74 15.54 -4.25
C ALA A 68 45.98 14.88 -4.87
N LEU A 69 45.78 13.91 -5.76
CA LEU A 69 46.86 13.28 -6.53
C LEU A 69 47.61 14.31 -7.39
N ALA A 70 46.89 15.22 -8.06
CA ALA A 70 47.49 16.27 -8.87
C ALA A 70 48.33 17.27 -8.03
N LYS A 71 47.94 17.51 -6.78
CA LYS A 71 48.65 18.37 -5.83
C LYS A 71 49.77 17.66 -5.07
N GLY A 72 49.86 16.33 -5.15
CA GLY A 72 50.78 15.52 -4.35
C GLY A 72 50.41 15.46 -2.85
N ASP A 73 49.14 15.72 -2.51
CA ASP A 73 48.65 15.68 -1.13
C ASP A 73 48.21 14.26 -0.76
N ALA A 74 49.11 13.53 -0.11
CA ALA A 74 48.88 12.14 0.26
C ALA A 74 47.82 11.96 1.36
N GLU A 75 47.63 12.96 2.23
CA GLU A 75 46.62 12.87 3.29
C GLU A 75 45.22 13.07 2.71
N ALA A 76 45.06 14.09 1.85
CA ALA A 76 43.80 14.33 1.15
C ALA A 76 43.43 13.17 0.20
N GLU A 77 44.39 12.59 -0.53
CA GLU A 77 44.14 11.41 -1.37
C GLU A 77 43.61 10.24 -0.56
N ARG A 78 44.24 9.98 0.59
CA ARG A 78 43.85 8.87 1.45
C ARG A 78 42.45 9.08 2.03
N ALA A 79 42.16 10.28 2.52
CA ALA A 79 40.85 10.62 3.07
C ALA A 79 39.74 10.45 2.01
N ALA A 80 39.96 10.98 0.80
CA ALA A 80 39.01 10.87 -0.31
C ALA A 80 38.81 9.40 -0.75
N ARG A 81 39.90 8.61 -0.82
CA ARG A 81 39.83 7.18 -1.12
C ARG A 81 39.02 6.40 -0.08
N GLU A 82 39.26 6.65 1.21
CA GLU A 82 38.54 5.99 2.30
C GLU A 82 37.04 6.34 2.27
N ALA A 83 36.71 7.62 2.04
CA ALA A 83 35.32 8.08 1.91
C ALA A 83 34.60 7.48 0.69
N ALA A 84 35.28 7.41 -0.47
CA ALA A 84 34.75 6.77 -1.68
C ALA A 84 34.48 5.28 -1.44
N LEU A 85 35.39 4.57 -0.75
CA LEU A 85 35.21 3.15 -0.42
C LEU A 85 34.01 2.92 0.51
N GLN A 86 33.86 3.75 1.55
CA GLN A 86 32.72 3.68 2.47
C GLN A 86 31.39 3.88 1.73
N CYS A 87 31.32 4.90 0.86
CA CYS A 87 30.12 5.14 0.04
C CYS A 87 29.87 4.01 -0.97
N GLY A 88 30.92 3.45 -1.57
CA GLY A 88 30.83 2.31 -2.48
C GLY A 88 30.24 1.06 -1.82
N ASN A 89 30.63 0.77 -0.59
CA ASN A 89 30.04 -0.33 0.19
C ASN A 89 28.54 -0.10 0.46
N MET A 90 28.17 1.14 0.81
CA MET A 90 26.78 1.52 1.02
C MET A 90 25.96 1.40 -0.28
N LEU A 91 26.55 1.71 -1.43
CA LEU A 91 25.90 1.60 -2.74
C LEU A 91 25.48 0.15 -3.06
N ALA A 92 26.33 -0.84 -2.75
CA ALA A 92 26.01 -2.24 -2.97
C ALA A 92 24.78 -2.70 -2.17
N ILE A 93 24.65 -2.27 -0.91
CA ILE A 93 23.48 -2.55 -0.07
C ILE A 93 22.23 -1.88 -0.65
N ARG A 94 22.37 -0.63 -1.12
CA ARG A 94 21.25 0.15 -1.66
C ARG A 94 20.73 -0.40 -2.97
N LYS A 95 21.61 -0.94 -3.81
CA LYS A 95 21.20 -1.64 -5.03
C LYS A 95 20.23 -2.78 -4.71
N GLY A 96 20.53 -3.60 -3.70
CA GLY A 96 19.63 -4.67 -3.26
C GLY A 96 18.28 -4.15 -2.74
N ALA A 97 18.27 -3.03 -2.02
CA ALA A 97 17.04 -2.38 -1.57
C ALA A 97 16.19 -1.83 -2.74
N ARG A 98 16.82 -1.25 -3.76
CA ARG A 98 16.13 -0.82 -4.98
C ARG A 98 15.49 -1.99 -5.71
N GLU A 99 16.26 -3.06 -5.94
CA GLU A 99 15.76 -4.26 -6.62
C GLU A 99 14.60 -4.90 -5.85
N ASP A 100 14.63 -4.88 -4.52
CA ASP A 100 13.53 -5.34 -3.69
C ASP A 100 12.27 -4.47 -3.83
N ALA A 101 12.45 -3.15 -3.84
CA ALA A 101 11.34 -2.22 -4.06
C ALA A 101 10.73 -2.36 -5.47
N GLU A 102 11.54 -2.62 -6.49
CA GLU A 102 11.06 -2.92 -7.86
C GLU A 102 10.22 -4.19 -7.90
N ARG A 103 10.67 -5.27 -7.23
CA ARG A 103 9.89 -6.52 -7.13
C ARG A 103 8.57 -6.31 -6.38
N LYS A 104 8.59 -5.56 -5.28
CA LYS A 104 7.37 -5.25 -4.50
C LYS A 104 6.37 -4.44 -5.31
N LEU A 105 6.83 -3.46 -6.08
CA LEU A 105 5.97 -2.72 -7.00
C LEU A 105 5.36 -3.67 -8.06
N ALA A 106 6.17 -4.53 -8.68
CA ALA A 106 5.68 -5.48 -9.67
C ALA A 106 4.62 -6.44 -9.08
N ALA A 107 4.85 -6.94 -7.86
CA ALA A 107 3.90 -7.79 -7.16
C ALA A 107 2.59 -7.05 -6.81
N ALA A 108 2.67 -5.79 -6.39
CA ALA A 108 1.49 -4.98 -6.12
C ALA A 108 0.68 -4.70 -7.39
N LEU A 109 1.35 -4.43 -8.52
CA LEU A 109 0.70 -4.23 -9.83
C LEU A 109 -0.04 -5.49 -10.27
N GLU A 110 0.60 -6.67 -10.16
CA GLU A 110 0.00 -7.95 -10.50
C GLU A 110 -1.20 -8.27 -9.60
N ALA A 111 -1.04 -8.15 -8.28
CA ALA A 111 -2.10 -8.43 -7.31
C ALA A 111 -3.31 -7.50 -7.47
N GLY A 112 -3.07 -6.23 -7.80
CA GLY A 112 -4.12 -5.24 -8.03
C GLY A 112 -4.67 -5.21 -9.45
N GLY A 113 -4.11 -5.98 -10.39
CA GLY A 113 -4.53 -5.97 -11.79
C GLY A 113 -4.23 -4.66 -12.53
N PHE A 114 -3.22 -3.90 -12.09
CA PHE A 114 -2.85 -2.62 -12.70
C PHE A 114 -1.72 -2.79 -13.72
N VAL A 115 -1.85 -2.12 -14.86
CA VAL A 115 -0.81 -2.10 -15.91
C VAL A 115 0.35 -1.16 -15.58
N SER A 116 0.12 -0.16 -14.71
CA SER A 116 1.12 0.81 -14.29
C SER A 116 0.75 1.47 -12.97
N ALA A 117 1.74 2.12 -12.32
CA ALA A 117 1.50 2.91 -11.12
C ALA A 117 0.64 4.14 -11.41
N ASP A 118 0.72 4.72 -12.61
CA ASP A 118 -0.13 5.85 -13.01
C ASP A 118 -1.60 5.44 -13.12
N ALA A 119 -1.88 4.28 -13.72
CA ALA A 119 -3.24 3.73 -13.76
C ALA A 119 -3.79 3.45 -12.36
N ALA A 120 -2.93 2.99 -11.43
CA ALA A 120 -3.32 2.83 -10.03
C ALA A 120 -3.61 4.18 -9.36
N ARG A 121 -2.80 5.23 -9.59
CA ARG A 121 -3.05 6.58 -9.05
C ARG A 121 -4.40 7.15 -9.48
N GLU A 122 -4.81 6.92 -10.72
CA GLU A 122 -6.12 7.35 -11.22
C GLU A 122 -7.29 6.61 -10.53
N ALA A 123 -7.04 5.40 -10.02
CA ALA A 123 -8.01 4.57 -9.31
C ALA A 123 -7.99 4.75 -7.78
N VAL A 124 -7.11 5.62 -7.25
CA VAL A 124 -7.05 5.88 -5.80
C VAL A 124 -8.31 6.60 -5.34
N MET A 125 -8.97 6.01 -4.36
CA MET A 125 -10.05 6.66 -3.62
C MET A 125 -9.47 7.63 -2.59
N PRO A 126 -10.04 8.84 -2.41
CA PRO A 126 -9.65 9.73 -1.33
C PRO A 126 -9.74 9.05 0.04
N ALA A 127 -8.76 9.29 0.92
CA ALA A 127 -8.68 8.60 2.21
C ALA A 127 -9.93 8.78 3.09
N GLY A 128 -10.53 9.98 3.07
CA GLY A 128 -11.77 10.25 3.82
C GLY A 128 -12.98 9.48 3.27
N GLU A 129 -13.09 9.36 1.94
CA GLU A 129 -14.15 8.55 1.31
C GLU A 129 -13.94 7.07 1.58
N LEU A 130 -12.69 6.59 1.53
CA LEU A 130 -12.36 5.19 1.83
C LEU A 130 -12.72 4.80 3.27
N GLU A 131 -12.46 5.70 4.23
CA GLU A 131 -12.83 5.50 5.64
C GLU A 131 -14.35 5.49 5.82
N GLU A 132 -15.04 6.49 5.28
CA GLU A 132 -16.51 6.61 5.36
C GLU A 132 -17.21 5.37 4.80
N GLU A 133 -16.82 4.94 3.60
CA GLU A 133 -17.42 3.79 2.91
C GLU A 133 -17.05 2.46 3.57
N THR A 134 -15.85 2.36 4.16
CA THR A 134 -15.48 1.20 4.98
C THR A 134 -16.34 1.12 6.23
N GLU A 135 -16.59 2.23 6.91
CA GLU A 135 -17.48 2.27 8.08
C GLU A 135 -18.94 1.99 7.70
N ARG A 136 -19.40 2.49 6.55
CA ARG A 136 -20.73 2.15 6.01
C ARG A 136 -20.89 0.64 5.82
N LEU A 137 -19.91 -0.02 5.18
CA LEU A 137 -19.94 -1.47 4.98
C LEU A 137 -19.91 -2.24 6.31
N ARG A 138 -19.10 -1.79 7.28
CA ARG A 138 -19.04 -2.39 8.63
C ARG A 138 -20.37 -2.25 9.38
N ALA A 139 -21.00 -1.08 9.31
CA ALA A 139 -22.29 -0.82 9.94
C ALA A 139 -23.37 -1.74 9.37
N PHE A 140 -23.42 -1.91 8.05
CA PHE A 140 -24.33 -2.85 7.40
C PHE A 140 -24.09 -4.29 7.86
N GLN A 141 -22.83 -4.76 7.87
CA GLN A 141 -22.49 -6.11 8.32
C GLN A 141 -22.91 -6.37 9.77
N ALA A 142 -22.72 -5.38 10.65
CA ALA A 142 -23.13 -5.47 12.04
C ALA A 142 -24.65 -5.52 12.21
N ASP A 143 -25.39 -4.66 11.48
CA ASP A 143 -26.85 -4.63 11.50
C ASP A 143 -27.45 -5.94 10.95
N TYR A 144 -26.92 -6.43 9.83
CA TYR A 144 -27.31 -7.71 9.26
C TYR A 144 -27.08 -8.88 10.22
N ALA A 145 -25.90 -8.94 10.86
CA ALA A 145 -25.60 -10.01 11.81
C ALA A 145 -26.53 -9.99 13.04
N GLN A 146 -26.78 -8.80 13.61
CA GLN A 146 -27.66 -8.63 14.77
C GLN A 146 -29.12 -8.97 14.42
N THR A 147 -29.61 -8.46 13.28
CA THR A 147 -30.98 -8.69 12.82
C THR A 147 -31.21 -10.15 12.48
N LEU A 148 -30.25 -10.80 11.82
CA LEU A 148 -30.30 -12.24 11.54
C LEU A 148 -30.31 -13.08 12.81
N GLN A 149 -29.52 -12.71 13.82
CA GLN A 149 -29.53 -13.39 15.12
C GLN A 149 -30.91 -13.26 15.78
N ARG A 150 -31.48 -12.04 15.83
CA ARG A 150 -32.79 -11.82 16.43
C ARG A 150 -33.91 -12.55 15.68
N ALA A 151 -33.84 -12.62 14.36
CA ALA A 151 -34.77 -13.40 13.55
C ALA A 151 -34.74 -14.90 13.92
N ARG A 152 -33.54 -15.47 14.13
CA ARG A 152 -33.38 -16.87 14.56
C ARG A 152 -33.92 -17.15 15.97
N GLU A 153 -33.82 -16.18 16.87
CA GLU A 153 -34.35 -16.30 18.24
C GLU A 153 -35.88 -16.25 18.28
N LEU A 154 -36.50 -15.59 17.29
CA LEU A 154 -37.95 -15.46 17.13
C LEU A 154 -38.57 -16.58 16.28
N GLU A 155 -37.74 -17.35 15.57
CA GLU A 155 -38.20 -18.51 14.81
C GLU A 155 -38.69 -19.59 15.79
N PRO A 156 -39.97 -20.00 15.75
CA PRO A 156 -40.44 -21.06 16.63
C PRO A 156 -39.64 -22.32 16.32
N ALA A 157 -39.14 -23.00 17.37
CA ALA A 157 -38.54 -24.32 17.21
C ALA A 157 -39.54 -25.20 16.46
N SER A 158 -39.28 -25.48 15.19
CA SER A 158 -40.18 -26.31 14.38
C SER A 158 -40.33 -27.63 15.13
N GLU A 159 -41.55 -27.93 15.59
CA GLU A 159 -41.87 -29.17 16.29
C GLU A 159 -41.39 -30.35 15.43
N ALA A 160 -40.42 -31.10 15.97
CA ALA A 160 -39.95 -32.37 15.44
C ALA A 160 -40.80 -33.52 16.00
#